data_AF-A0A497IYH7-F1
#
_entry.id   AF-A0A497IYH7-F1
#
_cell.length_a   1.000
_cell.length_b   1.000
_cell.length_c   1.000
_cell.angle_alpha   90.00
_cell.angle_beta   90.00
_cell.angle_gamma   90.00
#
_symmetry.space_group_name_H-M   'P 1'
#
loop_
_entity.id
_entity.type
_entity.pdbx_description
1 polymer ?
#
loop_
_entity_poly.entity_id
_entity_poly.type
_entity_poly.pdbx_seq_one_letter_code
_entity_poly.pdbx_strand_id
1 'polypeptide(L)'
;MAKKEVLEKEVSILDLRIKGLNPGFQAWEGASFALALVMLYENAREAILCAVNMGGDADSIAAMAGGIIAARFPSTLPRKWISTVKRVNNLRMEELAAGLVALRLSKI
;
A
#
# COMPACT_ATOMS: atom_id res chain seq x y z
N MET A 1 -41.78 -14.13 2.62
CA MET A 1 -40.70 -14.95 3.22
C MET A 1 -39.39 -14.28 2.83
N ALA A 2 -38.83 -13.48 3.75
CA ALA A 2 -37.67 -12.61 3.48
C ALA A 2 -36.39 -13.45 3.36
N LYS A 3 -35.71 -13.36 2.22
CA LYS A 3 -34.31 -13.84 2.10
C LYS A 3 -33.45 -12.91 2.94
N LYS A 4 -32.92 -13.45 4.03
CA LYS A 4 -31.93 -12.80 4.88
C LYS A 4 -30.62 -12.80 4.09
N GLU A 5 -30.36 -11.73 3.33
CA GLU A 5 -29.01 -11.41 2.86
C GLU A 5 -28.16 -11.23 4.11
N VAL A 6 -27.37 -12.25 4.44
CA VAL A 6 -26.29 -12.14 5.39
C VAL A 6 -25.24 -11.27 4.68
N LEU A 7 -25.26 -9.97 4.95
CA LEU A 7 -24.16 -9.07 4.62
C LEU A 7 -22.89 -9.69 5.21
N GLU A 8 -22.05 -10.31 4.37
CA GLU A 8 -20.71 -10.72 4.75
C GLU A 8 -20.00 -9.47 5.27
N LYS A 9 -19.65 -9.49 6.55
CA LYS A 9 -19.04 -8.34 7.22
C LYS A 9 -17.67 -8.10 6.57
N GLU A 10 -17.53 -6.99 5.86
CA GLU A 10 -16.26 -6.60 5.22
C GLU A 10 -15.15 -6.59 6.29
N VAL A 11 -14.12 -7.41 6.10
CA VAL A 11 -13.04 -7.58 7.09
C VAL A 11 -12.21 -6.30 7.14
N SER A 12 -12.12 -5.63 8.29
CA SER A 12 -11.29 -4.44 8.43
C SER A 12 -9.86 -4.77 8.88
N ILE A 13 -8.93 -3.84 8.66
CA ILE A 13 -7.55 -3.97 9.17
C ILE A 13 -7.51 -4.05 10.71
N LEU A 14 -8.47 -3.41 11.39
CA LEU A 14 -8.58 -3.46 12.84
C LEU A 14 -9.04 -4.84 13.32
N ASP A 15 -9.93 -5.50 12.58
CA ASP A 15 -10.31 -6.89 12.87
C ASP A 15 -9.11 -7.83 12.75
N LEU A 16 -8.24 -7.61 11.75
CA LEU A 16 -7.01 -8.39 11.59
C LEU A 16 -6.00 -8.12 12.70
N ARG A 17 -5.88 -6.87 13.17
CA ARG A 17 -5.07 -6.52 14.35
C ARG A 17 -5.53 -7.24 15.60
N ILE A 18 -6.83 -7.28 15.87
CA ILE A 18 -7.39 -8.00 17.02
C ILE A 18 -7.05 -9.50 16.95
N LYS A 19 -6.91 -10.05 15.74
CA LYS A 19 -6.51 -11.44 15.49
C LYS A 19 -4.99 -11.66 15.49
N GLY A 20 -4.19 -10.65 15.80
CA GLY A 20 -2.73 -10.76 15.99
C GLY A 20 -1.88 -10.26 14.83
N LEU A 21 -2.46 -9.64 13.79
CA LEU A 21 -1.68 -9.01 12.73
C LEU A 21 -1.05 -7.70 13.23
N ASN A 22 0.27 -7.68 13.41
CA ASN A 22 0.99 -6.53 13.96
C ASN A 22 1.74 -5.73 12.88
N PRO A 23 1.73 -4.39 12.93
CA PRO A 23 2.54 -3.54 12.05
C PRO A 23 3.97 -3.35 12.63
N GLY A 24 4.61 -4.43 13.08
CA GLY A 24 5.93 -4.37 13.72
C GLY A 24 7.10 -4.34 12.74
N PHE A 25 8.32 -4.24 13.29
CA PHE A 25 9.57 -4.05 12.53
C PHE A 25 10.15 -5.34 11.95
N GLN A 26 9.66 -6.49 12.40
CA GLN A 26 10.13 -7.76 11.88
C GLN A 26 9.53 -7.99 10.50
N ALA A 27 10.31 -8.59 9.59
CA ALA A 27 9.86 -8.78 8.20
C ALA A 27 8.52 -9.50 8.10
N TRP A 28 8.27 -10.52 8.93
CA TRP A 28 6.99 -11.26 8.94
C TRP A 28 5.83 -10.47 9.55
N GLU A 29 6.08 -9.44 10.36
CA GLU A 29 5.04 -8.54 10.86
C GLU A 29 4.71 -7.50 9.78
N GLY A 30 5.72 -6.72 9.37
CA GLY A 30 5.55 -5.62 8.43
C GLY A 30 5.09 -6.06 7.04
N ALA A 31 5.69 -7.11 6.47
CA ALA A 31 5.31 -7.58 5.12
C ALA A 31 3.88 -8.15 5.11
N SER A 32 3.51 -8.92 6.13
CA SER A 32 2.16 -9.48 6.25
C SER A 32 1.12 -8.38 6.44
N PHE A 33 1.44 -7.36 7.24
CA PHE A 33 0.55 -6.20 7.43
C PHE A 33 0.38 -5.41 6.12
N ALA A 34 1.47 -5.17 5.38
CA ALA A 34 1.41 -4.52 4.09
C ALA A 34 0.55 -5.30 3.09
N LEU A 35 0.70 -6.63 3.02
CA LEU A 35 -0.13 -7.47 2.16
C LEU A 35 -1.61 -7.45 2.57
N ALA A 36 -1.91 -7.43 3.87
CA ALA A 36 -3.28 -7.26 4.33
C ALA A 36 -3.90 -5.94 3.85
N LEU A 37 -3.14 -4.82 3.89
CA LEU A 37 -3.60 -3.56 3.31
C LEU A 37 -3.82 -3.67 1.79
N VAL A 38 -2.95 -4.35 1.06
CA VAL A 38 -3.09 -4.60 -0.39
C VAL A 38 -4.36 -5.41 -0.71
N MET A 39 -4.77 -6.31 0.18
CA MET A 39 -5.99 -7.10 0.00
C MET A 39 -7.27 -6.32 0.35
N LEU A 40 -7.17 -5.33 1.24
CA LEU A 40 -8.33 -4.60 1.77
C LEU A 40 -8.60 -3.25 1.10
N TYR A 41 -7.64 -2.68 0.37
CA TYR A 41 -7.76 -1.35 -0.20
C TYR A 41 -7.51 -1.33 -1.72
N GLU A 42 -8.37 -0.60 -2.43
CA GLU A 42 -8.22 -0.29 -3.85
C GLU A 42 -7.79 1.17 -4.10
N ASN A 43 -7.46 1.89 -3.03
CA ASN A 43 -7.05 3.28 -3.07
C ASN A 43 -5.72 3.48 -2.33
N ALA A 44 -4.68 3.88 -3.08
CA ALA A 44 -3.33 4.05 -2.55
C ALA A 44 -3.26 5.12 -1.47
N ARG A 45 -4.01 6.23 -1.62
CA ARG A 45 -4.07 7.29 -0.61
C ARG A 45 -4.60 6.74 0.72
N GLU A 46 -5.70 6.00 0.67
CA GLU A 46 -6.35 5.46 1.86
C GLU A 46 -5.47 4.40 2.53
N ALA A 47 -4.88 3.49 1.76
CA ALA A 47 -3.99 2.47 2.29
C ALA A 47 -2.73 3.06 2.93
N ILE A 48 -2.10 4.07 2.30
CA ILE A 48 -0.94 4.76 2.86
C ILE A 48 -1.34 5.49 4.15
N LEU A 49 -2.46 6.22 4.16
CA LEU A 49 -2.93 6.88 5.38
C LEU A 49 -3.26 5.90 6.49
N CYS A 50 -3.83 4.74 6.14
CA CYS A 50 -4.06 3.66 7.09
C CYS A 50 -2.73 3.19 7.69
N ALA A 51 -1.76 2.79 6.84
CA ALA A 51 -0.44 2.32 7.28
C ALA A 51 0.26 3.31 8.21
N VAL A 52 0.38 4.58 7.82
CA VAL A 52 1.12 5.58 8.62
C VAL A 52 0.44 5.90 9.97
N ASN A 53 -0.88 5.69 10.08
CA ASN A 53 -1.62 5.89 11.32
C ASN A 53 -1.69 4.63 12.21
N MET A 54 -1.21 3.47 11.75
CA MET A 54 -1.20 2.23 12.53
C MET A 54 -0.02 2.11 13.51
N GLY A 55 1.00 2.98 13.37
CA GLY A 55 2.22 2.94 14.16
C GLY A 55 3.11 1.74 13.84
N GLY A 56 4.16 1.53 14.64
CA GLY A 56 5.19 0.51 14.39
C GLY A 56 6.11 0.89 13.24
N ASP A 57 6.38 -0.03 12.32
CA ASP A 57 7.24 0.18 11.13
C ASP A 57 6.44 0.83 9.98
N ALA A 58 5.90 2.00 10.29
CA ALA A 58 4.82 2.61 9.53
C ALA A 58 5.26 3.08 8.14
N ASP A 59 6.49 3.58 8.00
CA ASP A 59 7.05 4.03 6.73
C ASP A 59 7.37 2.87 5.79
N SER A 60 7.98 1.80 6.29
CA SER A 60 8.25 0.59 5.49
C SER A 60 6.95 -0.07 5.01
N ILE A 61 5.96 -0.20 5.89
CA ILE A 61 4.65 -0.76 5.55
C ILE A 61 3.93 0.12 4.53
N ALA A 62 3.92 1.45 4.73
CA ALA A 62 3.31 2.38 3.79
C ALA A 62 4.00 2.36 2.41
N ALA A 63 5.33 2.24 2.39
CA ALA A 63 6.10 2.13 1.14
C ALA A 63 5.74 0.84 0.38
N MET A 64 5.70 -0.31 1.06
CA MET A 64 5.33 -1.59 0.44
C MET A 64 3.89 -1.60 -0.05
N ALA A 65 2.92 -1.34 0.83
CA ALA A 65 1.50 -1.39 0.49
C ALA A 65 1.13 -0.32 -0.54
N GLY A 66 1.61 0.91 -0.33
CA GLY A 66 1.39 2.04 -1.22
C GLY A 66 1.97 1.81 -2.61
N GLY A 67 3.17 1.24 -2.72
CA GLY A 67 3.79 0.90 -4.00
C GLY A 67 2.98 -0.13 -4.78
N ILE A 68 2.55 -1.20 -4.13
CA ILE A 68 1.76 -2.27 -4.77
C ILE A 68 0.38 -1.75 -5.20
N ILE A 69 -0.33 -1.04 -4.31
CA ILE A 69 -1.66 -0.51 -4.61
C ILE A 69 -1.58 0.58 -5.68
N ALA A 70 -0.59 1.48 -5.64
CA ALA A 70 -0.42 2.48 -6.68
C ALA A 70 -0.03 1.87 -8.04
N ALA A 71 0.63 0.72 -8.08
CA ALA A 71 0.86 0.00 -9.33
C ALA A 71 -0.44 -0.56 -9.92
N ARG A 72 -1.40 -0.99 -9.08
CA ARG A 72 -2.73 -1.48 -9.49
C ARG A 72 -3.71 -0.34 -9.81
N PHE A 73 -3.70 0.71 -9.02
CA PHE A 73 -4.65 1.83 -9.05
C PHE A 73 -3.92 3.19 -9.09
N PRO A 74 -3.16 3.48 -10.18
CA PRO A 74 -2.23 4.60 -10.23
C PRO A 74 -2.87 5.99 -10.07
N SER A 75 -4.13 6.14 -10.49
CA SER A 75 -4.88 7.40 -10.37
C SER A 75 -5.17 7.78 -8.91
N THR A 76 -5.08 6.84 -7.97
CA THR A 76 -5.41 7.05 -6.55
C THR A 76 -4.24 7.62 -5.74
N LEU A 77 -3.01 7.59 -6.29
CA LEU A 77 -1.84 8.15 -5.61
C LEU A 77 -1.83 9.70 -5.76
N PRO A 78 -1.84 10.47 -4.67
CA PRO A 78 -1.93 11.93 -4.77
C PRO A 78 -0.72 12.57 -5.43
N ARG A 79 -0.92 13.27 -6.56
CA ARG A 79 0.14 14.00 -7.28
C ARG A 79 0.91 14.99 -6.39
N LYS A 80 0.23 15.63 -5.43
CA LYS A 80 0.86 16.54 -4.47
C LYS A 80 1.91 15.83 -3.62
N TRP A 81 1.67 14.59 -3.19
CA TRP A 81 2.66 13.82 -2.42
C TRP A 81 3.88 13.48 -3.27
N ILE A 82 3.68 13.00 -4.49
CA ILE A 82 4.76 12.73 -5.45
C ILE A 82 5.61 13.99 -5.67
N SER A 83 4.96 15.12 -5.98
CA SER A 83 5.65 16.40 -6.22
C SER A 83 6.46 16.86 -5.00
N THR A 84 5.95 16.62 -3.79
CA THR A 84 6.64 16.98 -2.54
C THR A 84 7.87 16.13 -2.35
N VAL A 85 7.75 14.80 -2.44
CA VAL A 85 8.87 13.85 -2.27
C VAL A 85 9.95 14.12 -3.31
N LYS A 86 9.58 14.32 -4.58
CA LYS A 86 10.55 14.65 -5.65
C LYS A 86 11.31 15.94 -5.36
N ARG A 87 10.59 17.00 -4.95
CA ARG A 87 11.18 18.32 -4.71
C ARG A 87 12.12 18.32 -3.51
N VAL A 88 11.73 17.68 -2.40
CA VAL A 88 12.53 17.71 -1.16
C VAL A 88 13.74 16.78 -1.20
N ASN A 89 13.71 15.73 -2.03
CA ASN A 89 14.80 14.75 -2.14
C ASN A 89 15.62 14.86 -3.44
N ASN A 90 15.29 15.79 -4.33
CA ASN A 90 15.91 15.93 -5.66
C ASN A 90 15.91 14.61 -6.47
N LEU A 91 14.80 13.87 -6.45
CA LEU A 91 14.69 12.54 -7.06
C LEU A 91 14.20 12.61 -8.50
N ARG A 92 14.91 11.91 -9.40
CA ARG A 92 14.56 11.72 -10.82
C ARG A 92 13.81 10.39 -11.04
N MET A 93 12.64 10.26 -10.40
CA MET A 93 11.89 8.99 -10.37
C MET A 93 11.42 8.52 -11.74
N GLU A 94 11.07 9.43 -12.65
CA GLU A 94 10.58 9.10 -13.99
C GLU A 94 11.65 8.40 -14.83
N GLU A 95 12.91 8.81 -14.71
CA GLU A 95 14.02 8.21 -15.45
C GLU A 95 14.35 6.81 -14.92
N LEU A 96 14.34 6.65 -13.59
CA LEU A 96 14.52 5.33 -12.98
C LEU A 96 13.39 4.38 -13.40
N ALA A 97 12.14 4.84 -13.35
CA ALA A 97 10.99 4.04 -13.78
C ALA A 97 11.08 3.67 -15.26
N ALA A 98 11.44 4.62 -16.13
CA ALA A 98 11.62 4.36 -17.56
C ALA A 98 12.74 3.33 -17.81
N GLY A 99 13.85 3.42 -17.08
CA GLY A 99 14.94 2.43 -17.14
C GLY A 99 14.50 1.03 -16.72
N LEU A 100 13.74 0.91 -15.63
CA LEU A 100 13.20 -0.38 -15.17
C LEU A 100 12.21 -0.99 -16.18
N VAL A 101 11.37 -0.15 -16.81
CA VAL A 101 10.47 -0.60 -17.90
C VAL A 101 11.27 -1.06 -19.11
N ALA A 102 12.30 -0.32 -19.51
CA ALA A 102 13.18 -0.70 -20.61
C ALA A 102 13.86 -2.06 -20.35
N LEU A 103 14.37 -2.30 -19.13
CA LEU A 103 14.93 -3.60 -18.74
C LEU A 103 13.89 -4.72 -18.81
N ARG A 104 12.67 -4.50 -18.33
CA ARG A 104 11.58 -5.49 -18.41
C ARG A 104 11.19 -5.82 -19.86
N LEU A 105 11.25 -4.84 -20.76
CA LEU A 105 10.93 -5.02 -22.18
C LEU A 105 12.10 -5.56 -23.00
N SER A 106 13.33 -5.42 -22.50
CA SER A 106 14.49 -6.05 -23.10
C SER A 106 14.35 -7.57 -22.96
N LYS A 107 14.43 -8.27 -24.09
CA LYS A 107 14.51 -9.74 -24.11
C LYS A 107 15.90 -10.12 -23.61
N ILE A 108 16.08 -10.21 -22.30
CA ILE A 108 17.12 -11.05 -21.71
C ILE A 108 16.60 -12.49 -21.71
#